data_AF-A8ZLC1-F1
#
_entry.id   AF-A8ZLC1-F1
#
_cell.length_a   1.000
_cell.length_b   1.000
_cell.length_c   1.000
_cell.angle_alpha   90.00
_cell.angle_beta   90.00
_cell.angle_gamma   90.00
#
_symmetry.space_group_name_H-M   'P 1'
#
loop_
_entity.id
_entity.type
_entity.pdbx_description
1 polymer ?
#
loop_
_entity_poly.entity_id
_entity_poly.type
_entity_poly.pdbx_seq_one_letter_code
_entity_poly.pdbx_strand_id
1 'polypeptide(L)'
;MGWTIKGNRPQVSQGLISLAELDQMCAEIQQVKFTDAMVDAFTEIIHALIRDGFVISARRRVKLLQLVQCYAYIQGDEQVYLEHLHELLPQCCWKSKIEEIREIKKLIETSAPIAKKKLADIAKAAQGEVSRLEEQLNNQMLDHTHHVNAADFARTQLTNLSSSLDKVQADLCRNGASQKAKAETELKAQSDRINELVEGLY
;
A
#
# COMPACT_ATOMS: atom_id res chain seq x y z
N MET A 1 -23.30 25.60 -23.44
CA MET A 1 -22.28 24.53 -23.34
C MET A 1 -22.82 23.45 -22.42
N GLY A 2 -23.21 22.30 -22.98
CA GLY A 2 -23.91 21.23 -22.24
C GLY A 2 -22.93 20.17 -21.72
N TRP A 3 -22.95 19.94 -20.41
CA TRP A 3 -22.11 18.96 -19.69
C TRP A 3 -22.65 17.52 -19.80
N THR A 4 -23.25 17.11 -20.92
CA THR A 4 -23.83 15.76 -21.07
C THR A 4 -22.95 14.87 -21.94
N ILE A 5 -22.47 13.77 -21.36
CA ILE A 5 -21.89 12.66 -22.11
C ILE A 5 -23.05 12.01 -22.89
N LYS A 6 -23.09 12.21 -24.22
CA LYS A 6 -24.09 11.61 -25.14
C LYS A 6 -25.57 11.98 -24.89
N GLY A 7 -25.86 13.21 -24.47
CA GLY A 7 -27.23 13.74 -24.47
C GLY A 7 -28.19 13.22 -23.38
N ASN A 8 -27.81 12.17 -22.64
CA ASN A 8 -28.60 11.67 -21.51
C ASN A 8 -27.94 12.08 -20.20
N ARG A 9 -28.68 12.80 -19.34
CA ARG A 9 -28.29 12.95 -17.94
C ARG A 9 -28.35 11.56 -17.28
N PRO A 10 -27.32 11.14 -16.53
CA PRO A 10 -27.43 9.91 -15.75
C PRO A 10 -28.65 10.03 -14.82
N GLN A 11 -29.51 9.01 -14.82
CA GLN A 11 -30.60 8.95 -13.86
C GLN A 11 -30.00 8.74 -12.47
N VAL A 12 -29.99 9.81 -11.66
CA VAL A 12 -29.64 9.74 -10.25
C VAL A 12 -30.84 9.14 -9.52
N SER A 13 -30.79 7.84 -9.27
CA SER A 13 -31.91 7.04 -8.73
C SER A 13 -31.97 7.02 -7.20
N GLN A 14 -31.03 7.65 -6.49
CA GLN A 14 -30.99 7.68 -5.03
C GLN A 14 -30.59 9.06 -4.49
N GLY A 15 -31.33 9.53 -3.49
CA GLY A 15 -31.07 10.65 -2.57
C GLY A 15 -30.35 11.86 -3.16
N LEU A 16 -31.10 12.92 -3.53
CA LEU A 16 -30.49 14.24 -3.66
C LEU A 16 -29.93 14.63 -2.29
N ILE A 17 -28.60 14.71 -2.16
CA ILE A 17 -27.94 15.27 -0.98
C ILE A 17 -28.45 16.70 -0.81
N SER A 18 -29.13 16.96 0.29
CA SER A 18 -29.60 18.28 0.68
C SER A 18 -28.43 19.18 1.09
N LEU A 19 -28.64 20.50 1.07
CA LEU A 19 -27.62 21.44 1.55
C LEU A 19 -27.26 21.21 3.02
N ALA A 20 -28.25 20.85 3.84
CA ALA A 20 -28.03 20.54 5.26
C ALA A 20 -27.17 19.27 5.45
N GLU A 21 -27.40 18.23 4.64
CA GLU A 21 -26.56 17.03 4.65
C GLU A 21 -25.14 17.35 4.17
N LEU A 22 -24.99 18.23 3.17
CA LEU A 22 -23.67 18.65 2.69
C LEU A 22 -22.88 19.44 3.76
N ASP A 23 -23.54 20.35 4.47
CA ASP A 23 -22.92 21.08 5.59
C ASP A 23 -22.49 20.13 6.71
N GLN A 24 -23.32 19.12 7.02
CA GLN A 24 -23.01 18.08 7.99
C GLN A 24 -21.81 17.23 7.52
N MET A 25 -21.77 16.80 6.27
CA MET A 25 -20.63 16.08 5.69
C MET A 25 -19.34 16.92 5.78
N CYS A 26 -19.41 18.23 5.50
CA CYS A 26 -18.26 19.12 5.65
C CYS A 26 -17.75 19.17 7.09
N ALA A 27 -18.64 19.15 8.10
CA ALA A 27 -18.26 19.09 9.50
C ALA A 27 -17.62 17.74 9.88
N GLU A 28 -18.14 16.64 9.34
CA GLU A 28 -17.63 15.29 9.60
C GLU A 28 -16.26 15.04 8.94
N ILE A 29 -16.03 15.58 7.73
CA ILE A 29 -14.73 15.51 7.06
C ILE A 29 -13.62 16.10 7.92
N GLN A 30 -13.88 17.15 8.70
CA GLN A 30 -12.89 17.73 9.62
C GLN A 30 -12.45 16.77 10.73
N GLN A 31 -13.24 15.73 11.02
CA GLN A 31 -12.92 14.71 12.02
C GLN A 31 -12.00 13.61 11.45
N VAL A 32 -11.90 13.47 10.13
CA VAL A 32 -10.98 12.50 9.50
C VAL A 32 -9.55 12.93 9.77
N LYS A 33 -8.76 12.05 10.39
CA LYS A 33 -7.44 12.41 10.90
C LYS A 33 -6.35 12.27 9.85
N PHE A 34 -5.35 13.13 9.93
CA PHE A 34 -4.03 12.89 9.37
C PHE A 34 -3.10 12.39 10.47
N THR A 35 -2.38 11.32 10.22
CA THR A 35 -1.26 10.92 11.08
C THR A 35 -0.01 11.70 10.68
N ASP A 36 0.94 11.87 11.59
CA ASP A 36 2.21 12.56 11.29
C ASP A 36 2.95 11.86 10.13
N ALA A 37 2.95 10.52 10.13
CA ALA A 37 3.53 9.71 9.04
C ALA A 37 2.90 10.03 7.67
N MET A 38 1.59 10.31 7.63
CA MET A 38 0.90 10.69 6.39
C MET A 38 1.26 12.10 5.92
N VAL A 39 1.47 13.03 6.85
CA VAL A 39 1.93 14.39 6.54
C VAL A 39 3.35 14.35 5.98
N ASP A 40 4.22 13.53 6.55
CA ASP A 40 5.57 13.30 6.08
C ASP A 40 5.58 12.68 4.68
N ALA A 41 4.82 11.60 4.47
CA ALA A 41 4.69 10.95 3.15
C ALA A 41 4.14 11.90 2.08
N PHE A 42 3.12 12.71 2.41
CA PHE A 42 2.63 13.75 1.51
C PHE A 42 3.72 14.77 1.16
N THR A 43 4.48 15.21 2.16
CA THR A 43 5.57 16.18 1.97
C THR A 43 6.67 15.61 1.06
N GLU A 44 7.06 14.35 1.27
CA GLU A 44 8.03 13.64 0.44
C GLU A 44 7.57 13.52 -1.02
N ILE A 45 6.31 13.12 -1.23
CA ILE A 45 5.71 13.06 -2.57
C ILE A 45 5.76 14.43 -3.25
N ILE A 46 5.33 15.49 -2.57
CA ILE A 46 5.31 16.84 -3.14
C ILE A 46 6.73 17.30 -3.49
N HIS A 47 7.72 17.03 -2.64
CA HIS A 47 9.11 17.34 -2.94
C HIS A 47 9.66 16.54 -4.13
N ALA A 48 9.30 15.25 -4.26
CA ALA A 48 9.67 14.44 -5.41
C ALA A 48 9.09 15.00 -6.71
N LEU A 49 7.81 15.37 -6.69
CA LEU A 49 7.13 15.97 -7.85
C LEU A 49 7.76 17.32 -8.23
N ILE A 50 8.07 18.18 -7.27
CA ILE A 50 8.71 19.48 -7.55
C ILE A 50 10.09 19.30 -8.16
N ARG A 51 10.87 18.33 -7.66
CA ARG A 51 12.20 18.00 -8.19
C ARG A 51 12.16 17.56 -9.65
N ASP A 52 11.13 16.82 -10.02
CA ASP A 52 10.87 16.38 -11.40
C ASP A 52 10.17 17.47 -12.25
N GLY A 53 10.11 18.69 -11.72
CA GLY A 53 9.63 19.87 -12.43
C GLY A 53 8.14 20.15 -12.30
N PHE A 54 7.37 19.39 -11.51
CA PHE A 54 5.94 19.67 -11.28
C PHE A 54 5.73 20.90 -10.38
N VAL A 55 4.88 21.84 -10.82
CA VAL A 55 4.65 23.09 -10.08
C VAL A 55 3.44 22.93 -9.16
N ILE A 56 3.70 22.78 -7.87
CA ILE A 56 2.67 22.65 -6.83
C ILE A 56 2.85 23.77 -5.78
N SER A 57 2.03 24.82 -5.92
CA SER A 57 2.03 25.96 -5.00
C SER A 57 1.54 25.56 -3.61
N ALA A 58 1.91 26.34 -2.59
CA ALA A 58 1.46 26.11 -1.21
C ALA A 58 -0.08 26.05 -1.10
N ARG A 59 -0.78 26.96 -1.80
CA ARG A 59 -2.25 26.94 -1.86
C ARG A 59 -2.79 25.64 -2.45
N ARG A 60 -2.14 25.09 -3.49
CA ARG A 60 -2.54 23.81 -4.10
C ARG A 60 -2.32 22.66 -3.12
N ARG A 61 -1.24 22.66 -2.35
CA ARG A 61 -0.96 21.62 -1.33
C ARG A 61 -2.05 21.52 -0.27
N VAL A 62 -2.49 22.66 0.28
CA VAL A 62 -3.60 22.69 1.27
C VAL A 62 -4.88 22.11 0.67
N LYS A 63 -5.21 22.47 -0.58
CA LYS A 63 -6.38 21.92 -1.27
C LYS A 63 -6.28 20.42 -1.55
N LEU A 64 -5.09 19.93 -1.87
CA LEU A 64 -4.86 18.49 -2.07
C LEU A 64 -5.05 17.72 -0.76
N LEU A 65 -4.57 18.24 0.37
CA LEU A 65 -4.82 17.63 1.68
C LEU A 65 -6.32 17.57 1.98
N GLN A 66 -7.05 18.68 1.81
CA GLN A 66 -8.51 18.68 1.98
C GLN A 66 -9.20 17.68 1.07
N LEU A 67 -8.81 17.60 -0.20
CA LEU A 67 -9.38 16.66 -1.16
C LEU A 67 -9.15 15.20 -0.74
N VAL A 68 -7.95 14.88 -0.27
CA VAL A 68 -7.61 13.54 0.22
C VAL A 68 -8.42 13.20 1.47
N GLN A 69 -8.60 14.16 2.38
CA GLN A 69 -9.44 14.00 3.57
C GLN A 69 -10.92 13.74 3.21
N CYS A 70 -11.47 14.50 2.25
CA CYS A 70 -12.81 14.25 1.72
C CYS A 70 -12.92 12.86 1.09
N TYR A 71 -11.88 12.41 0.39
CA TYR A 71 -11.87 11.11 -0.25
C TYR A 71 -11.88 9.97 0.77
N ALA A 72 -11.03 10.05 1.79
CA ALA A 72 -11.05 9.11 2.91
C ALA A 72 -12.44 9.02 3.56
N TYR A 73 -13.07 10.17 3.82
CA TYR A 73 -14.45 10.22 4.35
C TYR A 73 -15.45 9.51 3.43
N ILE A 74 -15.40 9.76 2.12
CA ILE A 74 -16.30 9.10 1.13
C ILE A 74 -16.07 7.59 1.08
N GLN A 75 -14.84 7.13 1.31
CA GLN A 75 -14.53 5.70 1.43
C GLN A 75 -14.99 5.08 2.77
N GLY A 76 -15.44 5.90 3.72
CA GLY A 76 -15.82 5.46 5.07
C GLY A 76 -14.63 5.26 6.01
N ASP A 77 -13.46 5.82 5.67
CA ASP A 77 -12.26 5.72 6.49
C ASP A 77 -12.22 6.84 7.55
N GLU A 78 -11.86 6.50 8.78
CA GLU A 78 -11.74 7.45 9.91
C GLU A 78 -10.46 8.31 9.85
N GLN A 79 -9.53 7.92 9.00
CA GLN A 79 -8.25 8.61 8.81
C GLN A 79 -7.78 8.49 7.36
N VAL A 80 -6.88 9.37 6.98
CA VAL A 80 -6.22 9.31 5.68
C VAL A 80 -5.15 8.20 5.70
N TYR A 81 -5.11 7.44 4.62
CA TYR A 81 -4.10 6.41 4.35
C TYR A 81 -3.28 6.73 3.10
N LEU A 82 -2.15 6.04 2.94
CA LEU A 82 -1.23 6.26 1.85
C LEU A 82 -1.87 5.94 0.49
N GLU A 83 -2.76 4.97 0.45
CA GLU A 83 -3.51 4.56 -0.74
C GLU A 83 -4.31 5.72 -1.32
N HIS A 84 -4.92 6.55 -0.47
CA HIS A 84 -5.67 7.72 -0.91
C HIS A 84 -4.78 8.72 -1.65
N LEU A 85 -3.52 8.89 -1.23
CA LEU A 85 -2.55 9.74 -1.94
C LEU A 85 -2.16 9.13 -3.29
N HIS A 86 -1.92 7.82 -3.35
CA HIS A 86 -1.57 7.11 -4.58
C HIS A 86 -2.68 7.16 -5.63
N GLU A 87 -3.93 7.14 -5.20
CA GLU A 87 -5.08 7.16 -6.10
C GLU A 87 -5.40 8.58 -6.59
N LEU A 88 -5.41 9.57 -5.70
CA LEU A 88 -5.84 10.92 -6.03
C LEU A 88 -4.76 11.80 -6.67
N LEU A 89 -3.56 11.84 -6.09
CA LEU A 89 -2.55 12.83 -6.49
C LEU A 89 -2.17 12.76 -7.97
N PRO A 90 -2.06 11.58 -8.63
CA PRO A 90 -1.83 11.52 -10.07
C PRO A 90 -2.87 12.27 -10.90
N GLN A 91 -4.15 12.19 -10.50
CA GLN A 91 -5.26 12.84 -11.20
C GLN A 91 -5.28 14.35 -10.97
N CYS A 92 -4.66 14.81 -9.89
CA CYS A 92 -4.73 16.20 -9.46
C CYS A 92 -3.46 17.00 -9.73
N CYS A 93 -2.32 16.36 -10.03
CA CYS A 93 -1.01 17.01 -10.09
C CYS A 93 -0.43 17.15 -11.51
N TRP A 94 -1.04 16.58 -12.54
CA TRP A 94 -0.60 16.77 -13.93
C TRP A 94 -0.74 18.24 -14.37
N LYS A 95 0.08 18.65 -15.35
CA LYS A 95 0.19 20.05 -15.78
C LYS A 95 -0.64 20.32 -17.03
N SER A 96 -0.40 19.50 -18.06
CA SER A 96 -0.87 19.81 -19.41
C SER A 96 -1.22 18.57 -20.21
N LYS A 97 -0.62 17.42 -19.89
CA LYS A 97 -0.78 16.19 -20.64
C LYS A 97 -1.28 15.08 -19.73
N ILE A 98 -2.32 14.36 -20.15
CA ILE A 98 -2.89 13.26 -19.37
C ILE A 98 -1.89 12.11 -19.20
N GLU A 99 -0.91 12.00 -20.11
CA GLU A 99 0.18 11.02 -20.06
C GLU A 99 1.10 11.23 -18.85
N GLU A 100 1.20 12.45 -18.32
CA GLU A 100 1.97 12.78 -17.11
C GLU A 100 1.44 12.04 -15.88
N ILE A 101 0.18 11.59 -15.88
CA ILE A 101 -0.41 10.80 -14.78
C ILE A 101 0.41 9.53 -14.52
N ARG A 102 0.93 8.87 -15.58
CA ARG A 102 1.73 7.64 -15.42
C ARG A 102 3.08 7.94 -14.77
N GLU A 103 3.70 9.06 -15.14
CA GLU A 103 4.97 9.52 -14.54
C GLU A 103 4.78 9.89 -13.08
N ILE A 104 3.73 10.65 -12.76
CA ILE A 104 3.37 11.03 -11.39
C ILE A 104 3.12 9.78 -10.53
N LYS A 105 2.39 8.78 -11.03
CA LYS A 105 2.20 7.50 -10.34
C LYS A 105 3.53 6.84 -9.99
N LYS A 106 4.46 6.76 -10.95
CA LYS A 106 5.78 6.16 -10.73
C LYS A 106 6.60 6.93 -9.68
N LEU A 107 6.54 8.26 -9.71
CA LEU A 107 7.22 9.10 -8.71
C LEU A 107 6.65 8.89 -7.31
N ILE A 108 5.32 8.82 -7.18
CA ILE A 108 4.65 8.55 -5.90
C ILE A 108 5.01 7.16 -5.39
N GLU A 109 4.97 6.13 -6.24
CA GLU A 109 5.39 4.77 -5.88
C GLU A 109 6.84 4.68 -5.41
N THR A 110 7.72 5.52 -5.96
CA THR A 110 9.14 5.51 -5.61
C THR A 110 9.41 6.30 -4.32
N SER A 111 8.71 7.43 -4.12
CA SER A 111 8.90 8.30 -2.96
C SER A 111 8.22 7.75 -1.70
N ALA A 112 6.99 7.28 -1.81
CA ALA A 112 6.22 6.73 -0.69
C ALA A 112 5.58 5.39 -1.10
N PRO A 113 6.35 4.30 -1.18
CA PRO A 113 5.85 3.00 -1.62
C PRO A 113 4.79 2.43 -0.66
N ILE A 114 3.67 1.94 -1.21
CA ILE A 114 2.67 1.18 -0.46
C ILE A 114 3.29 -0.14 0.00
N ALA A 115 3.13 -0.45 1.29
CA ALA A 115 3.71 -1.63 1.93
C ALA A 115 3.31 -2.95 1.26
N LYS A 116 2.14 -3.04 0.61
CA LYS A 116 1.73 -4.20 -0.20
C LYS A 116 2.74 -4.59 -1.29
N LYS A 117 3.39 -3.62 -1.96
CA LYS A 117 4.41 -3.91 -2.98
C LYS A 117 5.69 -4.45 -2.34
N LYS A 118 6.11 -3.85 -1.23
CA LYS A 118 7.25 -4.34 -0.42
C LYS A 118 6.99 -5.74 0.14
N LEU A 119 5.78 -5.99 0.65
CA LEU A 119 5.32 -7.31 1.11
C LEU A 119 5.32 -8.32 -0.02
N ALA A 120 4.77 -7.98 -1.19
CA ALA A 120 4.73 -8.89 -2.34
C ALA A 120 6.14 -9.21 -2.86
N ASP A 121 7.03 -8.22 -2.89
CA ASP A 121 8.43 -8.42 -3.29
C ASP A 121 9.19 -9.29 -2.27
N ILE A 122 8.97 -9.06 -0.97
CA ILE A 122 9.56 -9.87 0.11
C ILE A 122 8.99 -11.29 0.13
N ALA A 123 7.68 -11.45 -0.02
CA ALA A 123 7.03 -12.75 -0.09
C ALA A 123 7.47 -13.54 -1.32
N LYS A 124 7.64 -12.87 -2.46
CA LYS A 124 8.18 -13.50 -3.68
C LYS A 124 9.64 -13.90 -3.52
N ALA A 125 10.46 -13.07 -2.85
CA ALA A 125 11.84 -13.41 -2.52
C ALA A 125 11.90 -14.62 -1.55
N ALA A 126 11.07 -14.61 -0.51
CA ALA A 126 10.92 -15.71 0.44
C ALA A 126 10.53 -17.02 -0.26
N GLN A 127 9.56 -16.96 -1.18
CA GLN A 127 9.09 -18.13 -1.91
C GLN A 127 10.15 -18.69 -2.86
N GLY A 128 10.96 -17.84 -3.48
CA GLY A 128 12.10 -18.28 -4.29
C GLY A 128 13.16 -19.03 -3.46
N GLU A 129 13.45 -18.55 -2.25
CA GLU A 129 14.38 -19.23 -1.33
C GLU A 129 13.82 -20.56 -0.81
N VAL A 130 12.52 -20.62 -0.48
CA VAL A 130 11.86 -21.87 -0.07
C VAL A 130 11.90 -22.92 -1.17
N SER A 131 11.57 -22.56 -2.42
CA SER A 131 11.65 -23.49 -3.55
C SER A 131 13.08 -24.00 -3.80
N ARG A 132 14.08 -23.15 -3.58
CA ARG A 132 15.50 -23.56 -3.68
C ARG A 132 15.90 -24.53 -2.57
N LEU A 133 15.40 -24.33 -1.35
CA LEU A 133 15.63 -25.25 -0.23
C LEU A 133 14.93 -26.59 -0.45
N GLU A 134 13.69 -26.59 -0.95
CA GLU A 134 12.95 -27.79 -1.33
C GLU A 134 13.72 -28.59 -2.40
N GLU A 135 14.27 -27.93 -3.42
CA GLU A 135 15.08 -28.57 -4.47
C GLU A 135 16.40 -29.15 -3.92
N GLN A 136 17.04 -28.48 -2.96
CA GLN A 136 18.24 -28.98 -2.29
C GLN A 136 17.95 -30.16 -1.36
N LEU A 137 16.82 -30.14 -0.65
CA LEU A 137 16.45 -31.20 0.30
C LEU A 137 15.96 -32.46 -0.43
N ASN A 138 15.31 -32.30 -1.58
CA ASN A 138 14.78 -33.39 -2.39
C ASN A 138 15.85 -34.05 -3.30
N ASN A 139 17.07 -33.49 -3.32
CA ASN A 139 18.21 -34.09 -3.99
C ASN A 139 18.73 -35.29 -3.17
N GLN A 140 18.33 -36.49 -3.57
CA GLN A 140 18.60 -37.79 -2.92
C GLN A 140 20.10 -38.20 -2.81
N MET A 141 21.04 -37.33 -3.17
CA MET A 141 22.49 -37.62 -3.20
C MET A 141 23.27 -37.00 -2.03
N LEU A 142 22.61 -36.32 -1.09
CA LEU A 142 23.27 -35.62 0.02
C LEU A 142 23.45 -36.53 1.24
N ASP A 143 24.68 -36.61 1.74
CA ASP A 143 25.03 -37.32 2.97
C ASP A 143 24.33 -36.70 4.20
N HIS A 144 24.17 -37.45 5.29
CA HIS A 144 23.42 -37.04 6.49
C HIS A 144 23.92 -35.70 7.07
N THR A 145 25.24 -35.48 6.99
CA THR A 145 25.90 -34.22 7.39
C THR A 145 25.48 -33.02 6.53
N HIS A 146 25.24 -33.24 5.24
CA HIS A 146 24.75 -32.21 4.33
C HIS A 146 23.27 -31.89 4.53
N HIS A 147 22.46 -32.87 4.93
CA HIS A 147 21.06 -32.64 5.31
C HIS A 147 20.93 -31.79 6.57
N VAL A 148 21.76 -32.03 7.60
CA VAL A 148 21.76 -31.21 8.83
C VAL A 148 22.18 -29.77 8.54
N ASN A 149 23.23 -29.58 7.74
CA ASN A 149 23.67 -28.24 7.33
C ASN A 149 22.62 -27.51 6.47
N ALA A 150 21.90 -28.22 5.60
CA ALA A 150 20.80 -27.66 4.83
C ALA A 150 19.62 -27.24 5.73
N ALA A 151 19.30 -28.04 6.76
CA ALA A 151 18.26 -27.72 7.73
C ALA A 151 18.62 -26.51 8.61
N ASP A 152 19.87 -26.39 9.06
CA ASP A 152 20.34 -25.23 9.85
C ASP A 152 20.41 -23.95 9.01
N PHE A 153 20.79 -24.08 7.73
CA PHE A 153 20.72 -22.98 6.78
C PHE A 153 19.27 -22.54 6.55
N ALA A 154 18.34 -23.48 6.36
CA ALA A 154 16.90 -23.19 6.24
C ALA A 154 16.35 -22.47 7.48
N ARG A 155 16.69 -22.93 8.69
CA ARG A 155 16.32 -22.26 9.95
C ARG A 155 16.84 -20.83 10.04
N THR A 156 18.09 -20.60 9.64
CA THR A 156 18.69 -19.27 9.63
C THR A 156 17.96 -18.34 8.67
N GLN A 157 17.62 -18.82 7.46
CA GLN A 157 16.88 -18.03 6.49
C GLN A 157 15.44 -17.74 6.95
N LEU A 158 14.76 -18.69 7.57
CA LEU A 158 13.44 -18.47 8.17
C LEU A 158 13.46 -17.41 9.26
N THR A 159 14.51 -17.42 10.10
CA THR A 159 14.69 -16.40 11.14
C THR A 159 14.91 -15.01 10.53
N ASN A 160 15.69 -14.92 9.44
CA ASN A 160 15.90 -13.67 8.71
C ASN A 160 14.62 -13.16 8.04
N LEU A 161 13.82 -14.05 7.46
CA LEU A 161 12.51 -13.72 6.90
C LEU A 161 11.56 -13.21 7.98
N SER A 162 11.46 -13.91 9.12
CA SER A 162 10.64 -13.49 10.27
C SER A 162 11.03 -12.08 10.73
N SER A 163 12.31 -11.80 10.91
CA SER A 163 12.77 -10.47 11.34
C SER A 163 12.51 -9.37 10.30
N SER A 164 12.53 -9.71 9.00
CA SER A 164 12.17 -8.77 7.93
C SER A 164 10.66 -8.53 7.89
N LEU A 165 9.89 -9.57 8.19
CA LEU A 165 8.43 -9.52 8.34
C LEU A 165 8.03 -8.58 9.49
N ASP A 166 8.69 -8.71 10.64
CA ASP A 166 8.46 -7.86 11.81
C ASP A 166 8.73 -6.37 11.51
N LYS A 167 9.79 -6.09 10.73
CA LYS A 167 10.10 -4.72 10.28
C LYS A 167 9.02 -4.17 9.35
N VAL A 168 8.53 -5.00 8.42
CA VAL A 168 7.46 -4.59 7.50
C VAL A 168 6.14 -4.43 8.23
N GLN A 169 5.85 -5.26 9.23
CA GLN A 169 4.71 -5.12 10.12
C GLN A 169 4.79 -3.81 10.91
N ALA A 170 5.97 -3.46 11.42
CA ALA A 170 6.20 -2.16 12.07
C ALA A 170 6.04 -0.96 11.12
N ASP A 171 6.39 -1.12 9.83
CA ASP A 171 6.18 -0.10 8.79
C ASP A 171 4.71 -0.02 8.32
N LEU A 172 3.98 -1.13 8.33
CA LEU A 172 2.54 -1.21 8.06
C LEU A 172 1.70 -0.59 9.17
N CYS A 173 2.08 -0.82 10.42
CA CYS A 173 1.44 -0.19 11.59
C CYS A 173 1.53 1.35 11.55
N ARG A 174 2.49 1.92 10.81
CA ARG A 174 2.57 3.37 10.58
C ARG A 174 1.67 3.87 9.45
N ASN A 175 1.22 3.01 8.53
CA ASN A 175 0.67 3.43 7.23
C ASN A 175 -0.78 2.97 6.89
N GLY A 176 -1.43 2.08 7.65
CA GLY A 176 -2.91 1.97 7.58
C GLY A 176 -3.60 0.64 7.94
N ALA A 177 -4.89 0.73 8.32
CA ALA A 177 -5.68 -0.36 8.93
C ALA A 177 -6.25 -1.41 7.94
N SER A 178 -6.60 -1.00 6.71
CA SER A 178 -7.16 -1.93 5.70
C SER A 178 -6.15 -2.99 5.23
N GLN A 179 -4.86 -2.64 5.25
CA GLN A 179 -3.77 -3.56 4.90
C GLN A 179 -3.39 -4.49 6.05
N LYS A 180 -3.56 -4.05 7.30
CA LYS A 180 -3.30 -4.87 8.48
C LYS A 180 -4.07 -6.18 8.44
N ALA A 181 -5.38 -6.13 8.25
CA ALA A 181 -6.23 -7.33 8.33
C ALA A 181 -5.96 -8.35 7.22
N LYS A 182 -5.77 -7.90 5.97
CA LYS A 182 -5.49 -8.79 4.82
C LYS A 182 -4.06 -9.32 4.82
N ALA A 183 -3.08 -8.47 5.15
CA ALA A 183 -1.69 -8.90 5.23
C ALA A 183 -1.49 -9.86 6.42
N GLU A 184 -2.11 -9.61 7.58
CA GLU A 184 -2.06 -10.53 8.73
C GLU A 184 -2.67 -11.89 8.41
N THR A 185 -3.75 -11.96 7.61
CA THR A 185 -4.34 -13.24 7.19
C THR A 185 -3.46 -14.00 6.19
N GLU A 186 -2.90 -13.32 5.19
CA GLU A 186 -1.99 -13.94 4.21
C GLU A 186 -0.66 -14.39 4.86
N LEU A 187 -0.11 -13.60 5.79
CA LEU A 187 1.09 -13.95 6.55
C LEU A 187 0.89 -15.17 7.43
N LYS A 188 -0.22 -15.21 8.17
CA LYS A 188 -0.53 -16.33 9.07
C LYS A 188 -0.66 -17.63 8.29
N ALA A 189 -1.34 -17.58 7.14
CA ALA A 189 -1.44 -18.73 6.25
C ALA A 189 -0.09 -19.21 5.71
N GLN A 190 0.86 -18.31 5.43
CA GLN A 190 2.22 -18.69 5.00
C GLN A 190 3.04 -19.29 6.13
N SER A 191 2.97 -18.73 7.35
CA SER A 191 3.65 -19.25 8.53
C SER A 191 3.16 -20.66 8.90
N ASP A 192 1.85 -20.89 8.87
CA ASP A 192 1.25 -22.19 9.19
C ASP A 192 1.73 -23.27 8.20
N ARG A 193 1.80 -22.93 6.92
CA ARG A 193 2.23 -23.85 5.85
C ARG A 193 3.71 -24.24 5.93
N ILE A 194 4.56 -23.34 6.43
CA ILE A 194 5.98 -23.62 6.66
C ILE A 194 6.15 -24.53 7.88
N ASN A 195 5.39 -24.30 8.94
CA ASN A 195 5.43 -25.18 10.12
C ASN A 195 5.01 -26.61 9.78
N GLU A 196 4.00 -26.81 8.94
CA GLU A 196 3.61 -28.13 8.43
C GLU A 196 4.73 -28.85 7.67
N LEU A 197 5.49 -28.11 6.84
CA LEU A 197 6.64 -28.68 6.11
C LEU A 197 7.78 -29.09 7.04
N VAL A 198 8.02 -28.32 8.11
CA VAL A 198 9.08 -28.61 9.10
C VAL A 198 8.70 -29.79 9.99
N GLU A 199 7.43 -29.90 10.40
CA GLU A 199 6.95 -31.05 11.18
C GLU A 199 6.95 -32.35 10.36
N GLY A 200 6.72 -32.28 9.04
CA GLY A 200 6.78 -33.44 8.16
C GLY A 200 8.20 -33.98 7.87
N LEU A 201 9.26 -33.28 8.32
CA LEU A 201 10.65 -33.73 8.22
C LEU A 201 11.14 -34.50 9.45
N TYR A 202 10.31 -34.60 10.50
CA TYR A 202 10.54 -35.40 11.71
C TYR A 202 9.56 -36.59 11.79
#